data_AF-F5Y6F3-F1
#
_entry.id   AF-F5Y6F3-F1
#
_cell.length_a   1.000
_cell.length_b   1.000
_cell.length_c   1.000
_cell.angle_alpha   90.00
_cell.angle_beta   90.00
_cell.angle_gamma   90.00
#
_symmetry.space_group_name_H-M   'P 1'
#
loop_
_entity.id
_entity.type
_entity.pdbx_description
1 polymer ?
#
loop_
_entity_poly.entity_id
_entity_poly.type
_entity_poly.pdbx_seq_one_letter_code
_entity_poly.pdbx_strand_id
1 'polypeptide(L)' 'MPLVYVGMTGLDPDLRFDRHKAGIQANRFARDFGLRLRPELYERYNPMPYEQARAMEVELGILLRKQGYGVWQA' A
#
# COMPACT_ATOMS: atom_id res chain seq x y z
N MET A 1 -14.66 3.20 -10.35
CA MET A 1 -13.97 3.68 -9.14
C MET A 1 -12.82 2.72 -8.82
N PRO A 2 -11.54 3.15 -8.89
CA PRO A 2 -10.42 2.27 -8.59
C PRO A 2 -10.37 1.89 -7.11
N LEU A 3 -10.10 0.62 -6.82
CA LEU A 3 -9.95 0.08 -5.46
C LEU A 3 -8.46 -0.19 -5.20
N VAL A 4 -7.95 0.25 -4.06
CA VAL A 4 -6.54 0.11 -3.69
C VAL A 4 -6.38 -0.28 -2.22
N TYR A 5 -5.34 -1.04 -1.94
CA TYR A 5 -4.83 -1.28 -0.60
C TYR A 5 -3.60 -0.38 -0.38
N VAL A 6 -3.55 0.32 0.75
CA VAL A 6 -2.42 1.18 1.12
C VAL A 6 -1.80 0.63 2.40
N GLY A 7 -0.46 0.56 2.43
CA GLY A 7 0.33 0.09 3.55
C GLY A 7 1.79 0.52 3.42
N MET A 8 2.57 0.41 4.49
CA MET A 8 4.02 0.65 4.47
C MET A 8 4.84 -0.65 4.59
N THR A 9 6.09 -0.59 4.16
CA THR A 9 7.05 -1.70 4.33
C THR A 9 8.49 -1.19 4.36
N GLY A 10 9.36 -1.90 5.09
CA GLY A 10 10.81 -1.76 4.98
C GLY A 10 11.45 -2.73 3.99
N LEU A 11 10.65 -3.57 3.32
CA LEU A 11 11.10 -4.43 2.22
C LEU A 11 10.94 -3.69 0.89
N ASP A 12 11.52 -4.26 -0.17
CA ASP A 12 11.13 -3.89 -1.51
C ASP A 12 9.60 -4.10 -1.71
N PRO A 13 8.86 -3.15 -2.34
CA PRO A 13 7.43 -3.27 -2.54
C PRO A 13 6.98 -4.52 -3.30
N ASP A 14 7.77 -5.00 -4.26
CA ASP A 14 7.49 -6.22 -5.03
C ASP A 14 7.59 -7.43 -4.11
N LEU A 15 8.70 -7.55 -3.36
CA LEU A 15 8.87 -8.60 -2.36
C LEU A 15 7.76 -8.56 -1.29
N ARG A 16 7.34 -7.36 -0.85
CA ARG A 16 6.25 -7.21 0.10
C ARG A 16 4.93 -7.72 -0.47
N PHE A 17 4.67 -7.44 -1.74
CA PHE A 17 3.48 -7.90 -2.45
C PHE A 17 3.49 -9.42 -2.62
N ASP A 18 4.61 -10.02 -3.01
CA ASP A 18 4.76 -11.48 -3.09
C ASP A 18 4.50 -12.17 -1.76
N ARG A 19 5.03 -11.61 -0.65
CA ARG A 19 4.73 -12.13 0.70
C ARG A 19 3.24 -12.05 1.03
N HIS A 20 2.55 -10.98 0.63
CA HIS A 20 1.09 -10.92 0.76
C HIS A 20 0.42 -12.06 0.00
N LYS A 21 0.78 -12.28 -1.27
CA LYS A 21 0.20 -13.33 -2.12
C LYS A 21 0.50 -14.74 -1.62
N ALA A 22 1.67 -14.95 -1.01
CA ALA A 22 2.06 -16.19 -0.36
C ALA A 22 1.45 -16.40 1.04
N GLY A 23 0.70 -15.42 1.58
CA GLY A 23 0.10 -15.51 2.91
C GLY A 23 1.07 -15.28 4.08
N ILE A 24 2.27 -14.77 3.81
CA ILE A 24 3.32 -14.56 4.81
C ILE A 24 3.25 -13.12 5.32
N GLN A 25 2.94 -12.92 6.61
CA GLN A 25 2.72 -11.59 7.20
C GLN A 25 1.77 -10.75 6.32
N ALA A 26 0.67 -11.38 5.91
CA ALA A 26 -0.20 -10.88 4.87
C ALA A 26 -1.46 -10.24 5.45
N ASN A 27 -1.81 -9.06 4.93
CA ASN A 27 -3.17 -8.54 5.02
C ASN A 27 -4.10 -9.34 4.10
N ARG A 28 -5.30 -9.69 4.59
CA ARG A 28 -6.31 -10.44 3.81
C ARG A 28 -6.68 -9.75 2.50
N PHE A 29 -6.81 -8.43 2.48
CA PHE A 29 -7.24 -7.70 1.29
C PHE A 29 -6.15 -7.71 0.20
N ALA A 30 -4.91 -7.43 0.58
CA ALA A 30 -3.77 -7.51 -0.34
C ALA A 30 -3.55 -8.94 -0.86
N ARG A 31 -3.72 -9.96 0.01
CA ARG A 31 -3.61 -11.36 -0.37
C ARG A 31 -4.70 -11.79 -1.34
N ASP A 32 -5.96 -11.56 -1.00
CA ASP A 32 -7.11 -12.13 -1.71
C ASP A 32 -7.52 -11.30 -2.92
N PHE A 33 -7.35 -9.97 -2.87
CA PHE A 33 -7.82 -9.05 -3.91
C PHE A 33 -6.69 -8.25 -4.59
N GLY A 34 -5.44 -8.35 -4.12
CA GLY A 34 -4.31 -7.68 -4.75
C GLY A 34 -4.03 -8.23 -6.15
N LEU A 35 -4.08 -7.35 -7.16
CA LEU A 35 -3.85 -7.69 -8.57
C LEU A 35 -2.45 -7.33 -9.06
N ARG A 36 -1.98 -6.11 -8.74
CA ARG A 36 -0.67 -5.59 -9.12
C ARG A 36 -0.31 -4.38 -8.27
N LEU A 37 0.98 -4.03 -8.24
CA LEU A 37 1.45 -2.75 -7.71
C LEU A 37 1.03 -1.58 -8.64
N ARG A 38 0.95 -0.39 -8.04
CA ARG A 38 0.67 0.88 -8.72
C ARG A 38 1.78 1.90 -8.38
N PRO A 39 3.00 1.72 -8.92
CA PRO A 39 4.17 2.52 -8.52
C PRO A 39 3.97 4.02 -8.71
N GLU A 40 3.15 4.42 -9.68
CA GLU A 40 2.81 5.82 -9.94
C GLU A 40 2.11 6.51 -8.76
N LEU A 41 1.56 5.75 -7.79
CA LEU A 41 0.90 6.28 -6.60
C LEU A 41 1.85 6.46 -5.41
N TYR A 42 3.00 5.77 -5.38
CA TYR A 42 3.82 5.72 -4.17
C TYR A 42 5.33 5.93 -4.38
N GLU A 43 5.89 5.68 -5.57
CA GLU A 43 7.35 5.70 -5.79
C GLU A 43 7.99 7.04 -5.42
N ARG A 44 7.33 8.16 -5.73
CA ARG A 44 7.83 9.51 -5.46
C ARG A 44 8.08 9.80 -3.98
N TYR A 45 7.53 8.99 -3.08
CA TYR A 45 7.71 9.14 -1.64
C TYR A 45 8.83 8.26 -1.11
N ASN A 46 9.33 7.28 -1.87
CA ASN A 46 10.34 6.35 -1.41
C ASN A 46 11.77 6.86 -1.70
N PRO A 47 12.76 6.55 -0.83
CA PRO A 47 12.63 5.89 0.47
C PRO A 47 12.25 6.85 1.61
N MET A 48 11.62 6.34 2.67
CA MET A 48 11.29 7.10 3.88
C MET A 48 11.72 6.37 5.17
N PRO A 49 12.14 7.10 6.21
CA PRO A 49 12.25 6.56 7.57
C PRO A 49 10.90 6.06 8.10
N TYR A 50 10.92 5.08 9.01
CA TYR A 50 9.71 4.43 9.54
C TYR A 50 8.63 5.39 10.03
N GLU A 51 8.98 6.39 10.85
CA GLU A 51 8.01 7.35 11.39
C GLU A 51 7.34 8.19 10.28
N GLN A 52 8.10 8.55 9.23
CA GLN A 52 7.57 9.28 8.09
C GLN A 52 6.69 8.38 7.22
N ALA A 53 7.11 7.13 6.98
CA ALA A 53 6.32 6.16 6.22
C ALA A 53 4.97 5.87 6.89
N ARG A 54 4.95 5.78 8.23
CA ARG A 54 3.72 5.59 9.01
C ARG A 54 2.75 6.77 8.86
N ALA A 55 3.25 8.00 8.91
CA ALA A 55 2.42 9.19 8.67
C ALA A 55 1.93 9.26 7.22
N MET A 56 2.82 8.99 6.26
CA MET A 56 2.50 9.00 4.83
C MET A 56 1.46 7.96 4.44
N GLU A 57 1.47 6.77 5.05
CA GLU A 57 0.44 5.75 4.81
C GLU A 57 -0.97 6.32 5.07
N VAL A 58 -1.14 7.03 6.19
CA VAL A 58 -2.42 7.67 6.55
C VAL A 58 -2.75 8.79 5.58
N GLU A 59 -1.80 9.68 5.30
CA GLU A 59 -2.00 10.84 4.43
C GLU A 59 -2.37 10.43 3.00
N LEU A 60 -1.62 9.50 2.40
CA LEU A 60 -1.89 8.97 1.06
C LEU A 60 -3.28 8.34 0.98
N GLY A 61 -3.67 7.60 2.03
CA GLY A 61 -5.01 7.04 2.12
C GLY A 61 -6.11 8.10 2.14
N ILE A 62 -5.90 9.24 2.81
CA ILE A 62 -6.85 10.37 2.81
C ILE A 62 -6.91 11.02 1.42
N LEU A 63 -5.75 11.28 0.81
CA LEU A 63 -5.65 11.92 -0.51
C LEU A 63 -6.35 11.10 -1.60
N LEU A 64 -6.10 9.79 -1.63
CA LEU A 64 -6.71 8.89 -2.60
C LEU A 64 -8.24 8.82 -2.42
N ARG A 65 -8.74 8.78 -1.18
CA ARG A 65 -10.19 8.84 -0.91
C ARG A 65 -10.80 10.15 -1.42
N LYS A 66 -10.14 11.29 -1.22
CA LYS A 66 -10.58 12.59 -1.77
C LYS A 66 -10.61 12.61 -3.30
N GLN A 67 -9.72 11.87 -3.94
CA GLN A 67 -9.70 11.67 -5.40
C GLN A 67 -10.74 10.65 -5.89
N GLY A 68 -11.56 10.09 -4.99
CA GLY A 68 -12.62 9.15 -5.33
C GLY A 68 -12.15 7.70 -5.42
N TYR A 69 -11.04 7.31 -4.80
CA TYR A 69 -10.63 5.90 -4.72
C TYR A 69 -11.33 5.20 -3.56
N GLY A 70 -11.63 3.90 -3.72
CA GLY A 70 -11.93 3.02 -2.60
C GLY A 70 -10.63 2.54 -1.96
N VAL A 71 -10.37 2.88 -0.70
CA VAL A 71 -9.08 2.63 -0.03
C VAL A 71 -9.26 1.75 1.21
N TRP A 72 -8.51 0.63 1.25
CA TRP A 72 -8.38 -0.25 2.41
C TRP A 72 -7.00 -0.12 3.05
N GLN A 73 -6.98 -0.10 4.38
CA GLN A 73 -5.79 0.01 5.24
C GLN A 73 -6.09 -0.83 6.49
N ALA A 74 -5.11 -1.60 6.99
CA ALA A 74 -5.24 -2.30 8.27
C ALA A 74 -3.87 -2.51 8.92
#